data_AF-A0A378IB89-F1
#
_entry.id   AF-A0A378IB89-F1
#
_cell.length_a   1.000
_cell.length_b   1.000
_cell.length_c   1.000
_cell.angle_alpha   90.00
_cell.angle_beta   90.00
_cell.angle_gamma   90.00
#
_symmetry.space_group_name_H-M   'P 1'
#
loop_
_entity.id
_entity.type
_entity.pdbx_description
1 polymer ?
#
loop_
_entity_poly.entity_id
_entity_poly.type
_entity_poly.pdbx_seq_one_letter_code
_entity_poly.pdbx_strand_id
1 'polypeptide(L)'
;MFLDKKIILMVLSIIIKPTYSAGIYTGKDFILACTDQNYTQNQDVCNTAITQAFATYLVSLELFSGEKLAKCYRNHYPFLEKKSVKDGVQFLTEQYKENPELTPHLLGFGFSVVMYSKYPTPRKCIKFKQSGVSI
;
A
#
# COMPACT_ATOMS: atom_id res chain seq x y z
N MET A 1 -11.00 49.82 -14.85
CA MET A 1 -11.15 48.54 -15.59
C MET A 1 -9.90 47.64 -15.59
N PHE A 2 -8.69 48.12 -15.25
CA PHE A 2 -7.48 47.27 -15.12
C PHE A 2 -7.22 46.75 -13.69
N LEU A 3 -7.75 47.43 -12.68
CA LEU A 3 -7.56 47.07 -11.27
C LEU A 3 -8.35 45.79 -10.91
N ASP A 4 -9.57 45.66 -11.44
CA ASP A 4 -10.47 44.53 -11.17
C ASP A 4 -9.93 43.20 -11.70
N LYS A 5 -9.26 43.21 -12.86
CA LYS A 5 -8.66 41.98 -13.44
C LYS A 5 -7.50 41.44 -12.61
N LYS A 6 -6.71 42.31 -11.97
CA LYS A 6 -5.58 41.88 -11.11
C LYS A 6 -6.07 41.24 -9.81
N ILE A 7 -7.16 41.75 -9.25
CA ILE A 7 -7.79 41.19 -8.04
C ILE A 7 -8.36 39.80 -8.35
N ILE A 8 -9.05 39.63 -9.48
CA ILE A 8 -9.57 38.33 -9.92
C ILE A 8 -8.44 37.32 -10.12
N LEU A 9 -7.32 37.72 -10.72
CA LEU A 9 -6.16 36.84 -10.91
C LEU A 9 -5.51 36.43 -9.58
N MET A 10 -5.39 37.35 -8.62
CA MET A 10 -4.87 37.05 -7.28
C MET A 10 -5.77 36.07 -6.53
N VAL A 11 -7.09 36.24 -6.60
CA VAL A 11 -8.05 35.33 -5.98
C VAL A 11 -7.98 33.94 -6.63
N LEU A 12 -7.87 33.86 -7.97
CA LEU A 12 -7.67 32.60 -8.68
C LEU A 12 -6.38 31.89 -8.26
N SER A 13 -5.28 32.60 -8.05
CA SER A 13 -4.02 31.99 -7.57
C SER A 13 -4.08 31.48 -6.13
N ILE A 14 -5.02 31.97 -5.30
CA ILE A 14 -5.25 31.45 -3.94
C ILE A 14 -6.16 30.20 -3.99
N ILE A 15 -7.01 30.08 -5.00
CA ILE A 15 -7.93 28.92 -5.18
C ILE A 15 -7.21 27.71 -5.78
N ILE A 16 -6.07 27.90 -6.45
CA ILE A 16 -5.21 26.79 -6.88
C ILE A 16 -4.53 26.23 -5.63
N LYS A 17 -5.22 25.30 -4.94
CA LYS A 17 -4.56 24.40 -4.00
C LYS A 17 -3.37 23.80 -4.76
N PRO A 18 -2.17 23.78 -4.16
CA PRO A 18 -1.08 23.03 -4.74
C PRO A 18 -1.56 21.57 -4.81
N THR A 19 -1.85 21.07 -6.00
CA THR A 19 -2.03 19.64 -6.25
C THR A 19 -0.64 18.98 -6.28
N TYR A 20 0.18 19.25 -5.27
CA TYR A 20 1.27 18.36 -4.95
C TYR A 20 0.64 17.25 -4.13
N SER A 21 0.25 16.17 -4.80
CA SER A 21 0.12 14.90 -4.10
C SER A 21 1.52 14.58 -3.57
N ALA A 22 1.78 14.96 -2.32
CA ALA A 22 2.85 14.34 -1.56
C ALA A 22 2.52 12.85 -1.59
N GLY A 23 3.30 12.07 -2.35
CA GLY A 23 3.07 10.64 -2.48
C GLY A 23 3.09 9.99 -1.09
N ILE A 24 2.32 8.92 -0.94
CA ILE A 24 2.34 8.11 0.27
C ILE A 24 3.47 7.11 0.11
N TYR A 25 4.58 7.31 0.82
CA TYR A 25 5.77 6.48 0.69
C TYR A 25 5.97 5.55 1.88
N THR A 26 5.59 5.99 3.07
CA THR A 26 5.80 5.27 4.33
C THR A 26 4.50 4.85 4.99
N GLY A 27 4.60 3.96 5.98
CA GLY A 27 3.46 3.63 6.86
C GLY A 27 2.92 4.88 7.57
N LYS A 28 3.80 5.80 7.98
CA LYS A 28 3.43 7.08 8.59
C LYS A 28 2.58 7.95 7.66
N ASP A 29 2.98 8.09 6.40
CA ASP A 29 2.22 8.87 5.40
C ASP A 29 0.83 8.26 5.19
N PHE A 30 0.77 6.92 5.14
CA PHE A 30 -0.48 6.19 4.98
C PHE A 30 -1.41 6.43 6.17
N ILE A 31 -0.90 6.34 7.41
CA ILE A 31 -1.71 6.57 8.62
C ILE A 31 -2.31 7.98 8.61
N LEU A 32 -1.51 8.99 8.25
CA LEU A 32 -1.98 10.38 8.25
C LEU A 32 -3.02 10.63 7.14
N ALA A 33 -2.81 10.07 5.95
CA ALA A 33 -3.61 10.40 4.78
C ALA A 33 -4.82 9.47 4.54
N CYS A 34 -4.77 8.21 5.00
CA CYS A 34 -5.67 7.16 4.53
C CYS A 34 -6.47 6.45 5.61
N THR A 35 -6.29 6.75 6.89
CA THR A 35 -7.11 6.13 7.93
C THR A 35 -8.38 6.94 8.18
N ASP A 36 -9.42 6.26 8.64
CA ASP A 36 -10.68 6.86 9.10
C ASP A 36 -11.31 7.78 8.03
N GLN A 37 -11.71 9.00 8.41
CA GLN A 37 -12.37 9.96 7.54
C GLN A 37 -11.42 10.57 6.48
N ASN A 38 -10.10 10.46 6.66
CA ASN A 38 -9.12 11.03 5.75
C ASN A 38 -9.07 10.28 4.42
N TYR A 39 -9.40 8.98 4.42
CA TYR A 39 -9.50 8.18 3.18
C TYR A 39 -10.41 8.84 2.15
N THR A 40 -11.61 9.28 2.55
CA THR A 40 -12.59 9.86 1.62
C THR A 40 -12.06 11.16 0.99
N GLN A 41 -11.21 11.90 1.71
CA GLN A 41 -10.62 13.15 1.21
C GLN A 41 -9.42 12.90 0.29
N ASN A 42 -8.72 11.77 0.48
CA ASN A 42 -7.48 11.41 -0.23
C ASN A 42 -7.63 10.15 -1.09
N GLN A 43 -8.86 9.83 -1.52
CA GLN A 43 -9.21 8.51 -2.05
C GLN A 43 -8.28 8.03 -3.17
N ASP A 44 -7.98 8.86 -4.16
CA ASP A 44 -7.15 8.47 -5.31
C ASP A 44 -5.71 8.15 -4.91
N VAL A 45 -5.12 8.96 -4.02
CA VAL A 45 -3.75 8.78 -3.53
C VAL A 45 -3.66 7.55 -2.64
N CYS A 46 -4.63 7.35 -1.76
CA CYS A 46 -4.74 6.17 -0.92
C CYS A 46 -4.91 4.89 -1.75
N ASN A 47 -5.77 4.94 -2.77
CA ASN A 47 -6.00 3.79 -3.64
C ASN A 47 -4.74 3.38 -4.39
N THR A 48 -3.97 4.37 -4.86
CA THR A 48 -2.68 4.17 -5.51
C THR A 48 -1.68 3.54 -4.55
N ALA A 49 -1.52 4.11 -3.36
CA ALA A 49 -0.58 3.63 -2.34
C ALA A 49 -0.85 2.19 -1.92
N ILE A 50 -2.12 1.84 -1.68
CA ILE A 50 -2.52 0.47 -1.33
C ILE A 50 -2.24 -0.48 -2.50
N THR A 51 -2.56 -0.07 -3.72
CA THR A 51 -2.28 -0.89 -4.91
C THR A 51 -0.79 -1.16 -5.06
N GLN A 52 0.05 -0.15 -4.87
CA GLN A 52 1.51 -0.30 -4.90
C GLN A 52 2.03 -1.21 -3.78
N ALA A 53 1.48 -1.10 -2.57
CA ALA A 53 1.86 -1.94 -1.44
C ALA A 53 1.56 -3.43 -1.70
N PHE A 54 0.33 -3.73 -2.16
CA PHE A 54 -0.06 -5.08 -2.52
C PHE A 54 0.73 -5.62 -3.72
N ALA A 55 0.99 -4.79 -4.74
CA ALA A 55 1.81 -5.18 -5.88
C ALA A 55 3.24 -5.53 -5.44
N THR A 56 3.85 -4.71 -4.59
CA THR A 56 5.19 -4.95 -4.03
C THR A 56 5.25 -6.29 -3.30
N TYR A 57 4.25 -6.58 -2.48
CA TYR A 57 4.10 -7.84 -1.79
C TYR A 57 4.02 -9.03 -2.75
N LEU A 58 3.08 -9.00 -3.71
CA LEU A 58 2.87 -10.11 -4.65
C LEU A 58 4.09 -10.36 -5.55
N VAL A 59 4.70 -9.28 -6.06
CA VAL A 59 5.92 -9.37 -6.88
C VAL A 59 7.07 -9.94 -6.08
N SER A 60 7.24 -9.54 -4.81
CA SER A 60 8.30 -10.09 -3.95
C SER A 60 8.10 -11.60 -3.74
N LEU A 61 6.86 -12.05 -3.55
CA LEU A 61 6.56 -13.48 -3.39
C LEU A 61 6.99 -14.27 -4.64
N GLU A 62 6.64 -13.77 -5.83
CA GLU A 62 6.97 -14.42 -7.10
C GLU A 62 8.47 -14.39 -7.40
N LEU A 63 9.13 -13.24 -7.24
CA LEU A 63 10.57 -13.08 -7.51
C LEU A 63 11.42 -13.95 -6.59
N PHE A 64 11.11 -14.00 -5.29
CA PHE A 64 11.95 -14.73 -4.33
C PHE A 64 11.58 -16.19 -4.17
N SER A 65 10.33 -16.59 -4.44
CA SER A 65 9.88 -17.97 -4.19
C SER A 65 9.70 -18.80 -5.46
N GLY A 66 9.60 -18.12 -6.62
CA GLY A 66 9.26 -18.73 -7.90
C GLY A 66 7.76 -18.92 -8.11
N GLU A 67 7.35 -18.96 -9.38
CA GLU A 67 5.94 -18.96 -9.80
C GLU A 67 5.11 -20.08 -9.17
N LYS A 68 5.62 -21.33 -9.16
CA LYS A 68 4.86 -22.49 -8.65
C LYS A 68 4.59 -22.40 -7.16
N LEU A 69 5.56 -21.94 -6.38
CA LEU A 69 5.39 -21.76 -4.93
C LEU A 69 4.46 -20.58 -4.65
N ALA A 70 4.69 -19.45 -5.30
CA ALA A 70 3.82 -18.27 -5.18
C ALA A 70 2.37 -18.61 -5.50
N LYS A 71 2.12 -19.35 -6.58
CA LYS A 71 0.77 -19.83 -6.94
C LYS A 71 0.17 -20.73 -5.85
N CYS A 72 0.94 -21.68 -5.30
CA CYS A 72 0.46 -22.52 -4.20
C CYS A 72 0.11 -21.69 -2.95
N TYR A 73 0.95 -20.71 -2.62
CA TYR A 73 0.75 -19.81 -1.50
C TYR A 73 -0.52 -18.97 -1.67
N ARG A 74 -0.70 -18.33 -2.84
CA ARG A 74 -1.88 -17.52 -3.17
C ARG A 74 -3.17 -18.34 -3.15
N ASN A 75 -3.12 -19.58 -3.63
CA ASN A 75 -4.24 -20.52 -3.53
C ASN A 75 -4.56 -20.94 -2.09
N HIS A 76 -3.58 -20.92 -1.19
CA HIS A 76 -3.80 -21.25 0.22
C HIS A 76 -4.38 -20.08 1.02
N TYR A 77 -3.96 -18.85 0.68
CA TYR A 77 -4.44 -17.61 1.29
C TYR A 77 -5.09 -16.69 0.25
N PRO A 78 -6.23 -17.11 -0.36
CA PRO A 78 -6.85 -16.34 -1.45
C PRO A 78 -7.38 -14.97 -1.02
N PHE A 79 -7.52 -14.73 0.29
CA PHE A 79 -7.92 -13.44 0.84
C PHE A 79 -6.77 -12.41 0.86
N LEU A 80 -5.52 -12.84 0.66
CA LEU A 80 -4.36 -11.95 0.54
C LEU A 80 -4.24 -11.35 -0.87
N GLU A 81 -4.92 -11.93 -1.86
CA GLU A 81 -5.17 -11.25 -3.12
C GLU A 81 -6.32 -10.25 -2.92
N LYS A 82 -6.01 -8.98 -3.16
CA LYS A 82 -6.87 -7.82 -2.87
C LYS A 82 -8.28 -8.00 -3.43
N LYS A 83 -9.29 -8.13 -2.56
CA LYS A 83 -10.71 -8.21 -2.94
C LYS A 83 -11.32 -6.85 -3.28
N SER A 84 -10.89 -5.80 -2.58
CA SER A 84 -11.22 -4.40 -2.88
C SER A 84 -10.18 -3.45 -2.30
N VAL A 85 -10.17 -2.20 -2.75
CA VAL A 85 -9.25 -1.18 -2.20
C VAL A 85 -9.58 -0.81 -0.76
N LYS A 86 -10.88 -0.74 -0.42
CA LYS A 86 -11.37 -0.42 0.92
C LYS A 86 -10.94 -1.47 1.94
N ASP A 87 -11.05 -2.76 1.58
CA ASP A 87 -10.57 -3.85 2.45
C ASP A 87 -9.06 -3.75 2.67
N GLY A 88 -8.31 -3.35 1.63
CA GLY A 88 -6.89 -3.04 1.74
C GLY A 88 -6.60 -1.91 2.71
N VAL A 89 -7.36 -0.81 2.70
CA VAL A 89 -7.19 0.31 3.67
C VAL A 89 -7.34 -0.22 5.10
N GLN A 90 -8.44 -0.91 5.38
CA GLN A 90 -8.75 -1.39 6.72
C GLN A 90 -7.67 -2.35 7.20
N PHE A 91 -7.29 -3.29 6.34
CA PHE A 91 -6.30 -4.28 6.65
C PHE A 91 -4.92 -3.66 6.93
N LEU A 92 -4.42 -2.76 6.07
CA LEU A 92 -3.16 -2.04 6.33
C LEU A 92 -3.24 -1.20 7.61
N THR A 93 -4.38 -0.57 7.89
CA THR A 93 -4.60 0.21 9.12
C THR A 93 -4.46 -0.67 10.37
N GLU A 94 -5.08 -1.85 10.37
CA GLU A 94 -4.96 -2.82 11.45
C GLU A 94 -3.50 -3.30 11.61
N GLN A 95 -2.81 -3.60 10.50
CA GLN A 95 -1.44 -4.08 10.56
C GLN A 95 -0.46 -3.04 11.12
N TYR A 96 -0.62 -1.75 10.81
CA TYR A 96 0.22 -0.71 11.42
C TYR A 96 -0.12 -0.39 12.87
N LYS A 97 -1.34 -0.68 13.33
CA LYS A 97 -1.68 -0.62 14.77
C LYS A 97 -1.03 -1.77 15.53
N GLU A 98 -0.98 -2.96 14.93
CA GLU A 98 -0.34 -4.16 15.51
C GLU A 98 1.21 -4.08 15.47
N ASN A 99 1.78 -3.36 14.50
CA ASN A 99 3.24 -3.30 14.24
C ASN A 99 3.72 -1.84 14.10
N PRO A 100 3.64 -1.02 15.17
CA PRO A 100 3.96 0.41 15.11
C PRO A 100 5.43 0.70 14.75
N GLU A 101 6.35 -0.24 14.97
CA GLU A 101 7.75 -0.17 14.58
C GLU A 101 7.96 -0.15 13.07
N LEU A 102 6.97 -0.60 12.28
CA LEU A 102 7.04 -0.61 10.82
C LEU A 102 6.58 0.72 10.18
N THR A 103 6.02 1.63 10.98
CA THR A 103 5.53 2.94 10.50
C THR A 103 6.57 3.83 9.81
N PRO A 104 7.86 3.90 10.21
CA PRO A 104 8.86 4.70 9.51
C PRO A 104 9.34 4.06 8.19
N HIS A 105 9.00 2.80 7.93
CA HIS A 105 9.46 2.10 6.73
C HIS A 105 8.58 2.40 5.52
N LEU A 106 9.12 2.12 4.32
CA LEU A 106 8.37 2.16 3.08
C LEU A 106 7.10 1.31 3.18
N LEU A 107 5.99 1.84 2.68
CA LEU A 107 4.66 1.24 2.81
C LEU A 107 4.65 -0.22 2.30
N GLY A 108 5.16 -0.45 1.10
CA GLY A 108 5.23 -1.79 0.51
C GLY A 108 6.15 -2.75 1.26
N PHE A 109 7.24 -2.25 1.85
CA PHE A 109 8.15 -3.06 2.66
C PHE A 109 7.50 -3.48 3.97
N GLY A 110 7.00 -2.50 4.74
CA GLY A 110 6.35 -2.76 6.02
C GLY A 110 5.16 -3.72 5.84
N PHE A 111 4.34 -3.47 4.82
CA PHE A 111 3.23 -4.37 4.46
C PHE A 111 3.71 -5.80 4.17
N SER A 112 4.74 -5.96 3.33
CA SER A 112 5.26 -7.28 2.96
C SER A 112 5.80 -8.06 4.16
N VAL A 113 6.54 -7.39 5.05
CA VAL A 113 7.09 -8.01 6.28
C VAL A 113 5.96 -8.58 7.14
N VAL A 114 4.90 -7.80 7.36
CA VAL A 114 3.76 -8.26 8.15
C VAL A 114 3.06 -9.46 7.49
N MET A 115 2.87 -9.41 6.17
CA MET A 115 2.21 -10.51 5.44
C MET A 115 2.97 -11.82 5.57
N TYR A 116 4.29 -11.79 5.36
CA TYR A 116 5.11 -13.00 5.45
C TYR A 116 5.26 -13.52 6.88
N SER A 117 5.27 -12.64 7.88
CA SER A 117 5.32 -13.02 9.29
C SER A 117 4.01 -13.67 9.76
N LYS A 118 2.86 -13.05 9.44
CA LYS A 118 1.53 -13.49 9.89
C LYS A 118 1.02 -14.69 9.09
N TYR A 119 1.37 -14.78 7.81
CA TYR A 119 0.92 -15.83 6.90
C TYR A 119 2.13 -16.54 6.29
N PRO A 120 2.83 -17.39 7.05
CA PRO A 120 4.04 -18.07 6.58
C PRO A 120 3.72 -19.08 5.47
N THR A 121 4.75 -19.41 4.68
CA THR A 121 4.63 -20.36 3.58
C THR A 121 4.22 -21.76 4.08
N PRO A 122 3.10 -22.32 3.59
CA PRO A 122 2.65 -23.65 4.02
C PRO A 122 3.62 -24.75 3.61
N ARG A 123 3.81 -25.77 4.45
CA ARG A 123 4.67 -26.93 4.15
C ARG A 123 4.35 -27.58 2.81
N LYS A 124 3.06 -27.68 2.45
CA LYS A 124 2.59 -28.22 1.16
C LYS A 124 3.04 -27.42 -0.06
N CYS A 125 3.43 -26.16 0.12
CA CYS A 125 3.93 -25.28 -0.94
C CYS A 125 5.46 -25.28 -1.04
N ILE A 126 6.17 -25.60 0.05
CA ILE A 126 7.64 -25.69 0.07
C ILE A 126 8.17 -26.72 -0.93
N LYS A 127 7.39 -27.78 -1.24
CA LYS A 127 7.75 -28.75 -2.28
C LYS A 127 7.93 -28.14 -3.68
N PHE A 128 7.41 -26.92 -3.91
CA PHE A 128 7.53 -26.19 -5.16
C PHE A 128 8.66 -25.15 -5.16
N LYS A 129 9.45 -25.09 -4.08
CA LYS A 129 10.59 -24.19 -3.93
C LYS A 129 11.58 -24.37 -5.09
N GLN A 130 11.95 -23.28 -5.73
CA GLN A 130 13.00 -23.28 -6.74
C GLN A 130 14.39 -23.47 -6.10
N SER A 131 15.30 -24.13 -6.82
CA SER A 131 16.69 -24.29 -6.37
C SER A 131 17.34 -22.93 -6.14
N GLY A 132 18.03 -22.77 -5.00
CA GLY A 132 18.71 -21.52 -4.62
C GLY A 132 17.85 -20.53 -3.84
N VAL A 133 16.54 -20.75 -3.69
CA VAL A 133 15.69 -19.94 -2.81
C VAL A 133 16.00 -20.26 -1.35
N SER A 134 16.01 -19.27 -0.45
CA SER A 134 15.92 -19.50 0.99
C SER A 134 14.51 -19.15 1.46
N ILE A 135 13.90 -20.04 2.24
CA ILE A 135 12.57 -19.81 2.86
C ILE A 135 12.77 -19.94 4.36
#